data_AF-A0A2K5NC34-F1
#
_entry.id   AF-A0A2K5NC34-F1
#
_cell.length_a   1.000
_cell.length_b   1.000
_cell.length_c   1.000
_cell.angle_alpha   90.00
_cell.angle_beta   90.00
_cell.angle_gamma   90.00
#
_symmetry.space_group_name_H-M   'P 1'
#
loop_
_entity.id
_entity.type
_entity.pdbx_description
1 polymer ?
#
loop_
_entity_poly.entity_id
_entity_poly.type
_entity_poly.pdbx_seq_one_letter_code
_entity_poly.pdbx_strand_id
1 'polypeptide(L)'
;MAKPCGVCLTGEACKQVEIFRQNLFQEAEEFLYRFLPQKIIYLNQLLQEYSLNVADLTSLRDDEMETDKQEMKEVPKCGFLPRNEKPEVWSLKDKCILVITWIQHLIHKIEDGNDFGVAIQEKVLERVNAIKTKVEAFQTTISKYFLERRDAVAKVSKETHVMDYRASAAYGELRAMVLDLRTFYAEVYHISSSNLQKIVNTKGEEKPSMH
;
A
#
# COMPACT_ATOMS: atom_id res chain seq x y z
N MET A 1 46.52 -0.36 19.79
CA MET A 1 45.95 -1.66 19.35
C MET A 1 44.48 -1.68 19.73
N ALA A 2 43.57 -1.77 18.75
CA ALA A 2 42.14 -1.89 19.03
C ALA A 2 41.86 -3.30 19.61
N LYS A 3 41.12 -3.39 20.71
CA LYS A 3 40.64 -4.68 21.23
C LYS A 3 39.69 -5.30 20.19
N PRO A 4 39.81 -6.60 19.87
CA PRO A 4 38.88 -7.25 18.97
C PRO A 4 37.48 -7.22 19.61
N CYS A 5 36.54 -6.58 18.92
CA CYS A 5 35.13 -6.59 19.28
C CYS A 5 34.49 -7.81 18.60
N GLY A 6 34.44 -8.93 19.31
CA GLY A 6 33.74 -10.14 18.87
C GLY A 6 32.36 -10.18 19.51
N VAL A 7 31.30 -10.06 18.71
CA VAL A 7 29.93 -10.33 19.18
C VAL A 7 29.70 -11.84 19.09
N CYS A 8 29.41 -12.48 20.22
CA CYS A 8 29.04 -13.89 20.28
C CYS A 8 27.53 -14.00 20.49
N LEU A 9 26.81 -14.52 19.50
CA LEU A 9 25.37 -14.70 19.58
C LEU A 9 25.03 -16.01 20.30
N THR A 10 24.02 -15.98 21.17
CA THR A 10 23.53 -17.20 21.82
C THR A 10 22.78 -18.08 20.83
N GLY A 11 22.79 -19.40 21.04
CA GLY A 11 22.05 -20.34 20.20
C GLY A 11 20.55 -20.03 20.15
N GLU A 12 19.98 -19.52 21.24
CA GLU A 12 18.57 -19.09 21.29
C GLU A 12 18.32 -17.85 20.43
N ALA A 13 19.19 -16.84 20.49
CA ALA A 13 19.06 -15.65 19.66
C ALA A 13 19.12 -15.99 18.16
N CYS A 14 20.03 -16.89 17.77
CA CYS A 14 20.11 -17.37 16.38
C CYS A 14 18.83 -18.08 15.93
N LYS A 15 18.23 -18.92 16.79
CA LYS A 15 16.96 -19.61 16.48
C LYS A 15 15.81 -18.64 16.27
N GLN A 16 15.66 -17.64 17.13
CA GLN A 16 14.59 -16.64 17.02
C GLN A 16 14.68 -15.85 15.70
N VAL A 17 15.90 -15.43 15.33
CA VAL A 17 16.13 -14.72 14.06
C VAL A 17 15.87 -15.63 12.87
N GLU A 18 16.26 -16.90 12.93
CA GLU A 18 16.03 -17.84 11.83
C GLU A 18 14.53 -18.14 11.63
N ILE A 19 13.75 -18.28 12.71
CA ILE A 19 12.29 -18.42 12.64
C ILE A 19 11.67 -17.18 11.98
N PHE A 20 12.08 -15.98 12.40
CA PHE A 20 11.61 -14.74 11.78
C PHE A 20 11.94 -14.71 10.29
N ARG A 21 13.17 -15.07 9.91
CA ARG A 21 13.63 -15.11 8.51
C ARG A 21 12.79 -16.08 7.68
N GLN A 22 12.51 -17.27 8.18
CA GLN A 22 11.70 -18.26 7.48
C GLN A 22 10.27 -17.76 7.27
N ASN A 23 9.65 -17.20 8.31
CA ASN A 23 8.30 -16.62 8.22
C ASN A 23 8.24 -15.46 7.21
N LEU A 24 9.24 -14.56 7.25
CA LEU A 24 9.36 -13.44 6.33
C LEU A 24 9.41 -13.90 4.87
N PHE A 25 10.20 -14.93 4.58
CA PHE A 25 10.37 -15.45 3.23
C PHE A 25 9.09 -16.15 2.73
N GLN A 26 8.44 -16.92 3.59
CA GLN A 26 7.17 -17.55 3.26
C GLN A 26 6.07 -16.51 2.99
N GLU A 27 5.98 -15.47 3.80
CA GLU A 27 4.99 -14.41 3.60
C GLU A 27 5.27 -13.60 2.32
N ALA A 28 6.54 -13.32 2.01
CA ALA A 28 6.93 -12.66 0.78
C ALA A 28 6.57 -13.51 -0.46
N GLU A 29 6.77 -14.82 -0.39
CA GLU A 29 6.39 -15.75 -1.45
C GLU A 29 4.87 -15.78 -1.67
N GLU A 30 4.09 -15.94 -0.60
CA GLU A 30 2.64 -15.91 -0.67
C GLU A 30 2.12 -14.57 -1.21
N PHE A 31 2.74 -13.47 -0.79
CA PHE A 31 2.41 -12.14 -1.27
C PHE A 31 2.61 -12.02 -2.79
N LEU A 32 3.77 -12.44 -3.30
CA LEU A 32 4.11 -12.30 -4.72
C LEU A 32 3.25 -13.21 -5.61
N TYR A 33 3.06 -14.47 -5.23
CA TYR A 33 2.42 -15.47 -6.11
C TYR A 33 0.90 -15.55 -5.97
N ARG A 34 0.33 -15.19 -4.82
CA ARG A 34 -1.11 -15.29 -4.58
C ARG A 34 -1.74 -13.93 -4.39
N PHE A 35 -1.26 -13.18 -3.41
CA PHE A 35 -1.93 -11.95 -2.98
C PHE A 35 -1.92 -10.87 -4.08
N LEU A 36 -0.77 -10.61 -4.70
CA LEU A 36 -0.63 -9.58 -5.73
C LEU A 36 -1.55 -9.80 -6.94
N PRO A 37 -1.53 -10.97 -7.62
CA PRO A 37 -2.44 -11.23 -8.73
C PRO A 37 -3.92 -11.09 -8.34
N GLN A 38 -4.31 -11.63 -7.18
CA GLN A 38 -5.68 -11.54 -6.68
C GLN A 38 -6.10 -10.09 -6.42
N LYS A 39 -5.23 -9.28 -5.83
CA LYS A 39 -5.50 -7.86 -5.56
C LYS A 39 -5.63 -7.05 -6.83
N ILE A 40 -4.80 -7.29 -7.85
CA ILE A 40 -4.90 -6.61 -9.14
C ILE A 40 -6.27 -6.91 -9.79
N ILE A 41 -6.72 -8.17 -9.75
CA ILE A 41 -8.04 -8.56 -10.28
C ILE A 41 -9.16 -7.89 -9.49
N TYR A 42 -9.10 -7.94 -8.15
CA TYR A 42 -10.09 -7.31 -7.28
C TYR A 42 -10.21 -5.80 -7.53
N LEU A 43 -9.08 -5.08 -7.59
CA LEU A 43 -9.09 -3.64 -7.84
C LEU A 43 -9.57 -3.29 -9.25
N ASN A 44 -9.28 -4.14 -10.23
CA ASN A 44 -9.86 -3.99 -11.57
C ASN A 44 -11.38 -4.13 -11.54
N GLN A 45 -11.92 -5.13 -10.82
CA GLN A 45 -13.37 -5.31 -10.68
C GLN A 45 -14.02 -4.14 -9.93
N LEU A 46 -13.41 -3.69 -8.84
CA LEU A 46 -13.88 -2.55 -8.06
C LEU A 46 -13.95 -1.28 -8.94
N LEU A 47 -12.94 -1.05 -9.78
CA LEU A 47 -12.94 0.08 -10.74
C LEU A 47 -13.99 -0.04 -11.85
N GLN A 48 -14.62 -1.19 -12.05
CA GLN A 48 -15.75 -1.35 -12.97
C GLN A 48 -17.10 -1.13 -12.27
N GLU A 49 -17.14 -1.04 -10.94
CA GLU A 49 -18.39 -0.79 -10.21
C GLU A 49 -18.94 0.60 -10.52
N TYR A 50 -20.27 0.69 -10.61
CA TYR A 50 -20.98 1.94 -10.91
C TYR A 50 -20.69 3.05 -9.87
N SER A 51 -20.45 2.65 -8.63
CA SER A 51 -20.05 3.52 -7.51
C SER A 51 -18.73 4.26 -7.74
N LEU A 52 -17.84 3.77 -8.61
CA LEU A 52 -16.58 4.44 -8.96
C LEU A 52 -16.58 4.96 -10.40
N ASN A 53 -17.68 4.83 -11.13
CA ASN A 53 -17.87 5.33 -12.49
C ASN A 53 -19.11 6.22 -12.60
N VAL A 54 -19.28 7.12 -11.63
CA VAL A 54 -20.31 8.17 -11.67
C VAL A 54 -20.07 9.07 -12.87
N ALA A 55 -20.92 8.93 -13.90
CA ALA A 55 -20.87 9.74 -15.13
C ALA A 55 -21.44 11.14 -14.90
N ASP A 56 -22.41 11.27 -13.99
CA ASP A 56 -23.01 12.53 -13.61
C ASP A 56 -22.71 12.84 -12.14
N LEU A 57 -21.76 13.75 -11.91
CA LEU A 57 -21.35 14.18 -10.57
C LEU A 57 -22.49 14.85 -9.80
N THR A 58 -23.58 15.26 -10.46
CA THR A 58 -24.77 15.78 -9.78
C THR A 58 -25.58 14.69 -9.07
N SER A 59 -25.38 13.41 -9.40
CA SER A 59 -25.96 12.28 -8.66
C SER A 59 -25.31 12.01 -7.29
N LEU A 60 -24.18 12.68 -7.01
CA LEU A 60 -23.52 12.67 -5.69
C LEU A 60 -24.19 13.64 -4.69
N ARG A 61 -25.26 14.33 -5.10
CA ARG A 61 -26.04 15.21 -4.23
C ARG A 61 -26.74 14.38 -3.15
N ASP A 62 -26.50 14.73 -1.90
CA ASP A 62 -27.35 14.28 -0.79
C ASP A 62 -28.67 15.07 -0.88
N ASP A 63 -29.62 14.61 -1.71
CA ASP A 63 -30.98 15.19 -1.78
C ASP A 63 -31.83 14.74 -0.58
N GLU A 64 -31.41 15.02 0.66
CA GLU A 64 -32.28 14.91 1.84
C GLU A 64 -31.95 16.00 2.87
N MET A 65 -32.48 17.21 2.63
CA MET A 65 -32.92 18.08 3.72
C MET A 65 -34.27 18.70 3.36
N GLU A 66 -35.32 17.89 3.44
CA GLU A 66 -36.67 18.43 3.62
C GLU A 66 -36.69 19.20 4.95
N THR A 67 -36.93 20.50 4.83
CA THR A 67 -37.14 21.42 5.95
C THR A 67 -38.39 21.04 6.72
N ASP A 68 -38.24 20.32 7.84
CA ASP A 68 -39.03 20.66 9.04
C ASP A 68 -38.48 20.02 10.33
N LYS A 69 -38.33 20.89 11.34
CA LYS A 69 -38.29 20.67 12.80
C LYS A 69 -37.37 19.56 13.37
N GLN A 70 -36.30 20.05 13.98
CA GLN A 70 -35.86 19.72 15.35
C GLN A 70 -35.87 18.24 15.76
N GLU A 71 -34.91 17.48 15.24
CA GLU A 71 -34.34 16.29 15.89
C GLU A 71 -32.88 16.19 15.45
N MET A 72 -31.97 15.82 16.37
CA MET A 72 -30.56 15.55 16.07
C MET A 72 -30.47 14.37 15.11
N LYS A 73 -30.69 14.60 13.82
CA LYS A 73 -30.58 13.58 12.78
C LYS A 73 -29.13 13.42 12.38
N GLU A 74 -28.75 12.16 12.25
CA GLU A 74 -27.39 11.66 12.03
C GLU A 74 -26.64 12.47 10.97
N VAL A 75 -25.34 12.65 11.21
CA VAL A 75 -24.40 13.27 10.27
C VAL A 75 -24.63 12.69 8.86
N PRO A 76 -24.81 13.53 7.81
CA PRO A 76 -25.01 13.05 6.44
C PRO A 76 -23.94 12.03 6.08
N LYS A 77 -24.37 10.78 5.84
CA LYS A 77 -23.49 9.67 5.47
C LYS A 77 -22.89 10.00 4.11
N CYS A 78 -21.65 10.49 4.13
CA CYS A 78 -20.80 10.52 2.95
C CYS A 78 -20.61 9.07 2.46
N GLY A 79 -21.50 8.60 1.59
CA GLY A 79 -21.54 7.22 1.12
C GLY A 79 -20.39 6.83 0.20
N PHE A 80 -19.51 7.77 -0.15
CA PHE A 80 -18.58 7.62 -1.28
C PHE A 80 -17.19 7.12 -0.96
N LEU A 81 -16.95 6.68 0.27
CA LEU A 81 -15.88 5.73 0.50
C LEU A 81 -16.53 4.37 0.61
N PRO A 82 -16.37 3.47 -0.39
CA PRO A 82 -16.51 2.06 -0.13
C PRO A 82 -15.74 1.79 1.17
N ARG A 83 -16.43 1.23 2.16
CA ARG A 83 -15.93 0.95 3.53
C ARG A 83 -14.57 0.24 3.56
N ASN A 84 -14.13 -0.27 2.42
CA ASN A 84 -13.00 -1.13 2.17
C ASN A 84 -11.77 -0.41 1.54
N GLU A 85 -11.84 0.86 1.14
CA GLU A 85 -10.70 1.58 0.52
C GLU A 85 -9.63 2.04 1.52
N LYS A 86 -10.05 2.52 2.70
CA LYS A 86 -9.13 2.82 3.81
C LYS A 86 -8.24 1.62 4.16
N PRO A 87 -8.81 0.40 4.35
CA PRO A 87 -8.02 -0.82 4.54
C PRO A 87 -6.98 -1.07 3.44
N GLU A 88 -7.26 -0.69 2.19
CA GLU A 88 -6.38 -1.03 1.07
C GLU A 88 -5.09 -0.20 1.04
N VAL A 89 -5.17 1.10 1.36
CA VAL A 89 -3.99 1.96 1.48
C VAL A 89 -3.06 1.46 2.59
N TRP A 90 -3.63 1.06 3.74
CA TRP A 90 -2.85 0.47 4.84
C TRP A 90 -2.26 -0.88 4.45
N SER A 91 -3.05 -1.76 3.82
CA SER A 91 -2.60 -3.06 3.34
C SER A 91 -1.41 -2.94 2.38
N LEU A 92 -1.48 -2.04 1.38
CA LEU A 92 -0.39 -1.88 0.42
C LEU A 92 0.89 -1.38 1.11
N LYS A 93 0.78 -0.44 2.07
CA LYS A 93 1.94 0.03 2.85
C LYS A 93 2.61 -1.12 3.60
N ASP A 94 1.83 -1.94 4.32
CA ASP A 94 2.37 -3.07 5.09
C ASP A 94 3.05 -4.08 4.17
N LYS A 95 2.48 -4.33 2.99
CA LYS A 95 3.08 -5.21 1.99
C LYS A 95 4.32 -4.61 1.32
N CYS A 96 4.40 -3.29 1.12
CA CYS A 96 5.65 -2.65 0.70
C CYS A 96 6.74 -2.83 1.76
N ILE A 97 6.42 -2.69 3.05
CA ILE A 97 7.37 -2.91 4.15
C ILE A 97 7.86 -4.37 4.14
N LEU A 98 6.95 -5.34 3.98
CA LEU A 98 7.30 -6.76 3.86
C LEU A 98 8.33 -7.00 2.75
N VAL A 99 8.08 -6.48 1.54
CA VAL A 99 9.00 -6.65 0.39
C VAL A 99 10.34 -5.96 0.64
N ILE A 100 10.34 -4.76 1.22
CA ILE A 100 11.56 -4.02 1.58
C ILE A 100 12.40 -4.85 2.55
N THR A 101 11.79 -5.34 3.64
CA THR A 101 12.48 -6.14 4.64
C THR A 101 12.98 -7.47 4.07
N TRP A 102 12.20 -8.12 3.21
CA TRP A 102 12.61 -9.34 2.52
C TRP A 102 13.83 -9.13 1.62
N ILE A 103 13.83 -8.11 0.77
CA ILE A 103 14.97 -7.79 -0.11
C ILE A 103 16.20 -7.44 0.73
N GLN A 104 16.05 -6.68 1.82
CA GLN A 104 17.17 -6.34 2.71
C GLN A 104 17.82 -7.58 3.34
N HIS A 105 17.06 -8.63 3.65
CA HIS A 105 17.61 -9.90 4.14
C HIS A 105 18.29 -10.74 3.05
N LEU A 106 18.02 -10.43 1.76
CA LEU A 106 18.66 -11.08 0.61
C LEU A 106 19.94 -10.36 0.14
N ILE A 107 20.17 -9.12 0.57
CA ILE A 107 21.43 -8.42 0.31
C ILE A 107 22.51 -9.07 1.17
N HIS A 108 23.37 -9.87 0.54
CA HIS A 108 24.49 -10.54 1.21
C HIS A 108 25.61 -9.53 1.50
N LYS A 109 26.58 -9.91 2.35
CA LYS A 109 27.79 -9.11 2.60
C LYS A 109 28.45 -8.71 1.26
N ILE A 110 28.79 -7.43 1.16
CA ILE A 110 29.55 -6.86 0.03
C ILE A 110 30.88 -7.63 -0.06
N GLU A 111 31.06 -8.34 -1.16
CA GLU A 111 32.29 -9.01 -1.55
C GLU A 111 32.84 -8.32 -2.79
N ASP A 112 34.16 -8.30 -2.97
CA ASP A 112 34.77 -7.57 -4.08
C ASP A 112 34.51 -8.32 -5.41
N GLY A 113 33.58 -7.79 -6.21
CA GLY A 113 33.17 -8.34 -7.51
C GLY A 113 31.80 -9.06 -7.50
N ASN A 114 31.16 -9.09 -8.68
CA ASN A 114 29.81 -9.65 -8.92
C ASN A 114 28.64 -8.84 -8.32
N ASP A 115 28.77 -7.51 -8.29
CA ASP A 115 27.77 -6.59 -7.71
C ASP A 115 26.52 -6.34 -8.56
N PHE A 116 26.44 -6.90 -9.78
CA PHE A 116 25.30 -6.66 -10.67
C PHE A 116 23.97 -7.13 -10.06
N GLY A 117 23.96 -8.29 -9.39
CA GLY A 117 22.79 -8.78 -8.68
C GLY A 117 22.37 -7.87 -7.53
N VAL A 118 23.35 -7.34 -6.79
CA VAL A 118 23.11 -6.40 -5.68
C VAL A 118 22.57 -5.07 -6.19
N ALA A 119 23.12 -4.54 -7.28
CA ALA A 119 22.60 -3.32 -7.92
C ALA A 119 21.14 -3.47 -8.39
N ILE A 120 20.75 -4.67 -8.86
CA ILE A 120 19.34 -4.97 -9.16
C ILE A 120 18.50 -4.94 -7.87
N GLN A 121 18.94 -5.61 -6.80
CA GLN A 121 18.23 -5.60 -5.52
C GLN A 121 18.02 -4.17 -5.01
N GLU A 122 19.07 -3.33 -5.05
CA GLU A 122 19.00 -1.91 -4.65
C GLU A 122 18.00 -1.12 -5.50
N LYS A 123 17.99 -1.33 -6.82
CA LYS A 123 17.05 -0.66 -7.73
C LYS A 123 15.60 -1.08 -7.49
N VAL A 124 15.35 -2.36 -7.21
CA VAL A 124 14.01 -2.84 -6.82
C VAL A 124 13.62 -2.23 -5.47
N LEU A 125 14.54 -2.19 -4.51
CA LEU A 125 14.33 -1.59 -3.19
C LEU A 125 13.99 -0.10 -3.29
N GLU A 126 14.69 0.64 -4.14
CA GLU A 126 14.43 2.06 -4.43
C GLU A 126 13.01 2.25 -4.95
N ARG A 127 12.59 1.45 -5.94
CA ARG A 127 11.24 1.57 -6.52
C ARG A 127 10.15 1.23 -5.50
N VAL A 128 10.31 0.16 -4.73
CA VAL A 128 9.32 -0.23 -3.71
C VAL A 128 9.23 0.83 -2.60
N ASN A 129 10.35 1.44 -2.20
CA ASN A 129 10.33 2.59 -1.29
C ASN A 129 9.62 3.80 -1.88
N ALA A 130 9.86 4.13 -3.16
CA ALA A 130 9.16 5.23 -3.81
C ALA A 130 7.64 5.01 -3.86
N ILE A 131 7.20 3.77 -4.09
CA ILE A 131 5.78 3.39 -4.03
C ILE A 131 5.24 3.56 -2.60
N LYS A 132 5.95 3.04 -1.59
CA LYS A 132 5.59 3.21 -0.17
C LYS A 132 5.38 4.69 0.18
N THR A 133 6.30 5.57 -0.21
CA THR A 133 6.18 7.02 0.07
C THR A 133 4.92 7.62 -0.54
N LYS A 134 4.54 7.22 -1.77
CA LYS A 134 3.29 7.67 -2.41
C LYS A 134 2.06 7.17 -1.64
N VAL A 135 2.08 5.93 -1.18
CA VAL A 135 1.00 5.34 -0.36
C VAL A 135 0.87 6.06 0.99
N GLU A 136 1.98 6.46 1.61
CA GLU A 136 1.96 7.27 2.85
C GLU A 136 1.37 8.67 2.63
N ALA A 137 1.62 9.27 1.46
CA ALA A 137 0.96 10.51 1.08
C ALA A 137 -0.57 10.35 1.00
N PHE A 138 -1.06 9.23 0.45
CA PHE A 138 -2.50 8.91 0.44
C PHE A 138 -3.11 8.82 1.83
N GLN A 139 -2.42 8.21 2.80
CA GLN A 139 -2.89 8.15 4.20
C GLN A 139 -3.09 9.55 4.79
N THR A 140 -2.18 10.47 4.46
CA THR A 140 -2.25 11.86 4.88
C THR A 140 -3.42 12.59 4.22
N THR A 141 -3.60 12.42 2.90
CA THR A 141 -4.72 12.98 2.14
C THR A 141 -6.07 12.51 2.68
N ILE A 142 -6.24 11.21 2.93
CA ILE A 142 -7.46 10.66 3.53
C ILE A 142 -7.72 11.30 4.89
N SER A 143 -6.70 11.34 5.76
CA SER A 143 -6.85 11.89 7.12
C SER A 143 -7.25 13.37 7.09
N LYS A 144 -6.64 14.15 6.20
CA LYS A 144 -6.97 15.55 5.97
C LYS A 144 -8.39 15.75 5.47
N TYR A 145 -8.85 14.94 4.50
CA TYR A 145 -10.22 15.00 3.97
C TYR A 145 -11.27 14.86 5.08
N PHE A 146 -11.14 13.86 5.96
CA PHE A 146 -12.10 13.65 7.03
C PHE A 146 -12.09 14.78 8.06
N LEU A 147 -10.90 15.34 8.34
CA LEU A 147 -10.75 16.47 9.24
C LEU A 147 -11.44 17.72 8.68
N GLU A 148 -11.17 18.06 7.42
CA GLU A 148 -11.75 19.22 6.74
C GLU A 148 -13.27 19.06 6.55
N ARG A 149 -13.76 17.85 6.23
CA ARG A 149 -15.20 17.56 6.16
C ARG A 149 -15.85 17.78 7.52
N ARG A 150 -15.27 17.27 8.61
CA ARG A 150 -15.81 17.45 9.97
C ARG A 150 -15.88 18.92 10.34
N ASP A 151 -14.81 19.67 10.08
CA ASP A 151 -14.74 21.09 10.40
C ASP A 151 -15.70 21.92 9.52
N ALA A 152 -15.91 21.50 8.27
CA ALA A 152 -16.91 22.09 7.38
C ALA A 152 -18.34 21.83 7.86
N VAL A 153 -18.68 20.58 8.20
CA VAL A 153 -20.00 20.22 8.76
C VAL A 153 -20.26 20.96 10.07
N ALA A 154 -19.24 21.16 10.91
CA ALA A 154 -19.35 21.95 12.14
C ALA A 154 -19.57 23.46 11.88
N LYS A 155 -19.12 23.98 10.73
CA LYS A 155 -19.24 25.40 10.34
C LYS A 155 -20.45 25.68 9.44
N VAL A 156 -21.00 24.68 8.75
CA VAL A 156 -22.04 24.81 7.72
C VAL A 156 -23.31 24.11 8.18
N SER A 157 -24.28 24.89 8.67
CA SER A 157 -25.69 24.49 8.70
C SER A 157 -26.56 25.29 7.72
N LYS A 158 -25.98 26.09 6.81
CA LYS A 158 -26.75 27.08 6.02
C LYS A 158 -26.43 27.25 4.51
N GLU A 159 -25.39 26.63 3.93
CA GLU A 159 -25.06 26.81 2.50
C GLU A 159 -24.84 25.48 1.77
N THR A 160 -25.87 25.03 1.04
CA THR A 160 -25.92 23.74 0.32
C THR A 160 -24.92 23.67 -0.85
N HIS A 161 -24.78 24.76 -1.61
CA HIS A 161 -23.97 24.78 -2.85
C HIS A 161 -22.45 24.63 -2.62
N VAL A 162 -21.95 24.95 -1.42
CA VAL A 162 -20.52 24.78 -1.05
C VAL A 162 -20.21 23.32 -0.68
N MET A 163 -21.20 22.60 -0.15
CA MET A 163 -21.05 21.18 0.19
C MET A 163 -20.99 20.30 -1.06
N ASP A 164 -21.76 20.65 -2.09
CA ASP A 164 -21.83 19.91 -3.37
C ASP A 164 -20.48 19.90 -4.11
N TYR A 165 -19.83 21.06 -4.24
CA TYR A 165 -18.51 21.16 -4.89
C TYR A 165 -17.45 20.35 -4.15
N ARG A 166 -17.50 20.33 -2.81
CA ARG A 166 -16.55 19.58 -1.97
C ARG A 166 -16.75 18.07 -2.06
N ALA A 167 -18.01 17.61 -2.16
CA ALA A 167 -18.31 16.19 -2.36
C ALA A 167 -17.79 15.70 -3.72
N SER A 168 -18.02 16.47 -4.79
CA SER A 168 -17.54 16.15 -6.13
C SER A 168 -16.01 16.15 -6.23
N ALA A 169 -15.32 17.12 -5.61
CA ALA A 169 -13.86 17.17 -5.60
C ALA A 169 -13.25 15.96 -4.87
N ALA A 170 -13.81 15.59 -3.72
CA ALA A 170 -13.37 14.44 -2.94
C ALA A 170 -13.56 13.11 -3.69
N TYR A 171 -14.67 12.97 -4.42
CA TYR A 171 -14.90 11.79 -5.27
C TYR A 171 -13.79 11.63 -6.33
N GLY A 172 -13.42 12.72 -7.00
CA GLY A 172 -12.34 12.71 -7.99
C GLY A 172 -11.00 12.26 -7.40
N GLU A 173 -10.65 12.77 -6.22
CA GLU A 173 -9.41 12.41 -5.52
C GLU A 173 -9.40 10.94 -5.07
N LEU A 174 -10.52 10.43 -4.54
CA LEU A 174 -10.63 9.03 -4.12
C LEU A 174 -10.56 8.06 -5.30
N ARG A 175 -11.28 8.37 -6.38
CA ARG A 175 -11.21 7.57 -7.61
C ARG A 175 -9.80 7.53 -8.19
N ALA A 176 -9.10 8.67 -8.22
CA ALA A 176 -7.70 8.73 -8.63
C ALA A 176 -6.81 7.85 -7.73
N MET A 177 -7.04 7.88 -6.42
CA MET A 177 -6.32 7.05 -5.45
C MET A 177 -6.50 5.55 -5.71
N VAL A 178 -7.72 5.07 -6.00
CA VAL A 178 -7.97 3.66 -6.32
C VAL A 178 -7.26 3.24 -7.61
N LEU A 179 -7.26 4.10 -8.64
CA LEU A 179 -6.51 3.88 -9.87
C LEU A 179 -5.00 3.76 -9.62
N ASP A 180 -4.46 4.65 -8.79
CA ASP A 180 -3.05 4.63 -8.41
C ASP A 180 -2.70 3.39 -7.58
N LEU A 181 -3.55 2.99 -6.62
CA LEU A 181 -3.35 1.76 -5.83
C LEU A 181 -3.24 0.52 -6.72
N ARG A 182 -4.17 0.35 -7.68
CA ARG A 182 -4.09 -0.73 -8.67
C ARG A 182 -2.77 -0.68 -9.43
N THR A 183 -2.40 0.51 -9.90
CA THR A 183 -1.18 0.72 -10.67
C THR A 183 0.06 0.33 -9.84
N PHE A 184 0.12 0.73 -8.57
CA PHE A 184 1.20 0.36 -7.66
C PHE A 184 1.27 -1.14 -7.40
N TYR A 185 0.14 -1.82 -7.19
CA TYR A 185 0.13 -3.28 -7.06
C TYR A 185 0.68 -3.97 -8.32
N ALA A 186 0.28 -3.50 -9.51
CA ALA A 186 0.80 -4.02 -10.77
C ALA A 186 2.29 -3.73 -10.95
N GLU A 187 2.76 -2.54 -10.56
CA GLU A 187 4.17 -2.18 -10.62
C GLU A 187 5.02 -3.04 -9.67
N VAL A 188 4.60 -3.23 -8.41
CA VAL A 188 5.27 -4.09 -7.44
C VAL A 188 5.34 -5.52 -7.98
N TYR A 189 4.24 -6.04 -8.51
CA TYR A 189 4.23 -7.37 -9.12
C TYR A 189 5.23 -7.45 -10.27
N HIS A 190 5.15 -6.53 -11.22
CA HIS A 190 5.99 -6.55 -12.42
C HIS A 190 7.48 -6.44 -12.08
N ILE A 191 7.87 -5.52 -11.21
CA ILE A 191 9.29 -5.30 -10.87
C ILE A 191 9.85 -6.45 -10.03
N SER A 192 9.07 -7.02 -9.11
CA SER A 192 9.50 -8.17 -8.31
C SER A 192 9.55 -9.45 -9.14
N SER A 193 8.55 -9.73 -9.98
CA SER A 193 8.49 -10.97 -10.77
C SER A 193 9.55 -10.98 -11.86
N SER A 194 9.76 -9.86 -12.56
CA SER A 194 10.71 -9.78 -13.68
C SER A 194 12.16 -9.91 -13.22
N ASN A 195 12.44 -9.60 -11.95
CA ASN A 195 13.79 -9.65 -11.37
C ASN A 195 13.96 -10.78 -10.35
N LEU A 196 12.97 -11.67 -10.19
CA LEU A 196 12.90 -12.60 -9.07
C LEU A 196 14.14 -13.48 -8.91
N GLN A 197 14.66 -14.03 -10.02
CA GLN A 197 15.89 -14.83 -9.98
C GLN A 197 17.08 -14.04 -9.46
N LYS A 198 17.22 -12.77 -9.85
CA LYS A 198 18.33 -11.90 -9.45
C LYS A 198 18.14 -11.36 -8.03
N ILE A 199 16.90 -11.19 -7.58
CA ILE A 199 16.57 -10.83 -6.20
C ILE A 199 16.95 -11.98 -5.25
N VAL A 200 16.58 -13.21 -5.58
CA VAL A 200 16.77 -14.38 -4.70
C VAL A 200 18.18 -14.98 -4.80
N ASN A 201 18.79 -14.97 -5.98
CA ASN A 201 20.10 -15.55 -6.24
C ASN A 201 20.99 -14.58 -7.03
N THR A 202 21.57 -13.62 -6.30
CA THR A 202 22.41 -12.54 -6.88
C THR A 202 23.67 -13.08 -7.53
N LYS A 203 24.27 -14.14 -6.97
CA LYS A 203 25.54 -14.71 -7.40
C LYS A 203 25.41 -15.83 -8.44
N GLY A 204 24.20 -16.32 -8.69
CA GLY A 204 23.98 -17.45 -9.59
C GLY A 204 24.47 -18.78 -9.03
N GLU A 205 24.53 -18.92 -7.71
CA GLU A 205 24.89 -20.18 -7.05
C GLU A 205 23.90 -21.27 -7.49
N GLU A 206 24.41 -22.39 -8.00
CA GLU A 206 23.56 -23.55 -8.27
C GLU A 206 22.91 -23.96 -6.94
N LYS A 207 21.56 -24.06 -6.91
CA LYS A 207 20.89 -24.71 -5.78
C LYS A 207 21.59 -26.05 -5.58
N PRO A 208 22.08 -26.39 -4.38
CA PRO A 208 22.60 -27.74 -4.15
C PRO A 208 21.50 -28.71 -4.57
N SER A 209 21.79 -29.58 -5.53
CA SER A 209 20.82 -30.57 -5.98
C SER A 209 20.40 -31.36 -4.76
N MET A 210 19.13 -31.26 -4.38
CA MET A 210 18.56 -32.21 -3.42
C MET A 210 18.42 -33.55 -4.11
N HIS A 211 19.50 -34.32 -4.10
CA HIS A 211 19.53 -35.76 -4.29
C HIS A 211 20.24 -36.39 -3.10
#